data_AF-A0A3S5E2R7-F1
#
_entry.id   AF-A0A3S5E2R7-F1
#
_cell.length_a   1.000
_cell.length_b   1.000
_cell.length_c   1.000
_cell.angle_alpha   90.00
_cell.angle_beta   90.00
_cell.angle_gamma   90.00
#
_symmetry.space_group_name_H-M   'P 1'
#
loop_
_entity.id
_entity.type
_entity.pdbx_description
1 polymer ?
#
loop_
_entity_poly.entity_id
_entity_poly.type
_entity_poly.pdbx_seq_one_letter_code
_entity_poly.pdbx_strand_id
1 'polypeptide(L)'
;MKKILVLTALLAFAFFYSQKNQNYLEISYGSVCCGPPSDKPVISFLKEFKNKSQIRSLEILMGKGMGKEGEYTLYIGTDYLTKNQKSRLIRGLTAAISNQNNNKKSQSIGNVFFDSTTVVSQSDLKNVKNLTIYKK
;
A
#
# COMPACT_ATOMS: atom_id res chain seq x y z
N MET A 1 43.52 -14.27 11.90
CA MET A 1 42.91 -13.87 10.61
C MET A 1 41.59 -14.59 10.28
N LYS A 2 41.34 -15.84 10.71
CA LYS A 2 40.05 -16.54 10.46
C LYS A 2 38.82 -15.97 11.22
N LYS A 3 39.02 -15.36 12.39
CA LYS A 3 37.92 -14.82 13.22
C LYS A 3 37.28 -13.54 12.65
N ILE A 4 37.99 -12.80 11.81
CA ILE A 4 37.49 -11.55 11.21
C ILE A 4 36.51 -11.83 10.06
N LEU A 5 36.77 -12.87 9.26
CA LEU A 5 35.90 -13.29 8.16
C LEU A 5 34.51 -13.76 8.63
N VAL A 6 34.44 -14.38 9.81
CA VAL A 6 33.17 -14.84 10.39
C VAL A 6 32.34 -13.64 10.87
N LEU A 7 32.99 -12.62 11.47
CA LEU A 7 32.32 -11.41 11.92
C LEU A 7 31.77 -10.57 10.75
N THR A 8 32.53 -10.44 9.65
CA THR A 8 32.05 -9.69 8.47
C THR A 8 30.93 -10.43 7.74
N ALA A 9 30.96 -11.75 7.68
CA ALA A 9 29.87 -12.54 7.12
C ALA A 9 28.57 -12.41 7.93
N LEU A 10 28.65 -12.45 9.27
CA LEU A 10 27.49 -12.28 10.16
C LEU A 10 26.87 -10.87 10.07
N LEU A 11 27.69 -9.82 9.90
CA LEU A 11 27.17 -8.45 9.78
C LEU A 11 26.46 -8.21 8.44
N ALA A 12 26.92 -8.84 7.35
CA ALA A 12 26.33 -8.67 6.02
C ALA A 12 24.88 -9.18 5.92
N PHE A 13 24.54 -10.26 6.65
CA PHE A 13 23.19 -10.83 6.62
C PHE A 13 22.13 -9.93 7.28
N ALA A 14 22.51 -9.08 8.25
CA ALA A 14 21.56 -8.20 8.94
C ALA A 14 20.97 -7.11 8.03
N PHE A 15 21.71 -6.67 7.01
CA PHE A 15 21.28 -5.57 6.13
C PHE A 15 20.23 -5.96 5.08
N PHE A 16 20.13 -7.24 4.72
CA PHE A 16 19.14 -7.69 3.72
C PHE A 16 17.70 -7.65 4.21
N TYR A 17 17.47 -7.64 5.54
CA TYR A 17 16.14 -7.69 6.16
C TYR A 17 15.40 -6.34 6.20
N SER A 18 16.04 -5.24 5.80
CA SER A 18 15.43 -3.89 5.80
C SER A 18 15.17 -3.35 4.39
N GLN A 19 15.08 -4.22 3.38
CA GLN A 19 14.82 -3.75 2.01
C GLN A 19 13.41 -3.15 1.91
N LYS A 20 13.32 -1.90 1.43
CA LYS A 20 12.04 -1.26 1.11
C LYS A 20 11.52 -1.83 -0.21
N ASN A 21 10.19 -1.89 -0.39
CA ASN A 21 9.64 -2.32 -1.68
C ASN A 21 10.07 -1.35 -2.79
N GLN A 22 10.26 -1.90 -3.97
CA GLN A 22 10.51 -1.22 -5.23
C GLN A 22 9.23 -1.04 -6.02
N ASN A 23 8.24 -1.94 -5.89
CA ASN A 23 6.97 -1.86 -6.62
C ASN A 23 5.76 -1.73 -5.69
N TYR A 24 4.90 -0.78 -6.01
CA TYR A 24 3.71 -0.44 -5.23
C TYR A 24 2.45 -0.46 -6.10
N LEU A 25 1.35 -0.92 -5.52
CA LEU A 25 0.01 -0.67 -6.05
C LEU A 25 -0.50 0.66 -5.50
N GLU A 26 -1.11 1.47 -6.36
CA GLU A 26 -1.64 2.79 -6.01
C GLU A 26 -3.16 2.76 -5.78
N ILE A 27 -3.62 3.31 -4.66
CA ILE A 27 -5.05 3.47 -4.35
C ILE A 27 -5.31 4.92 -3.96
N SER A 28 -6.06 5.65 -4.79
CA SER A 28 -6.29 7.08 -4.63
C SER A 28 -7.69 7.36 -4.07
N TYR A 29 -7.76 8.22 -3.06
CA TYR A 29 -9.01 8.59 -2.37
C TYR A 29 -9.37 10.02 -2.75
N GLY A 30 -10.32 10.16 -3.68
CA GLY A 30 -10.84 11.45 -4.10
C GLY A 30 -12.09 11.84 -3.34
N SER A 31 -12.35 13.14 -3.24
CA SER A 31 -13.58 13.70 -2.67
C SER A 31 -14.50 14.27 -3.75
N VAL A 32 -15.76 14.55 -3.38
CA VAL A 32 -16.74 15.26 -4.24
C VAL A 32 -17.19 16.53 -3.52
N CYS A 33 -17.64 16.40 -2.28
CA CYS A 33 -17.64 17.47 -1.31
C CYS A 33 -17.19 16.93 0.04
N CYS A 34 -16.54 17.79 0.81
CA CYS A 34 -16.46 17.66 2.25
C CYS A 34 -15.60 16.45 2.69
N GLY A 35 -14.66 16.02 1.83
CA GLY A 35 -13.63 15.03 2.14
C GLY A 35 -13.74 13.69 1.42
N PRO A 36 -12.65 12.89 1.44
CA PRO A 36 -12.60 11.59 0.79
C PRO A 36 -13.44 10.52 1.53
N PRO A 37 -13.79 9.40 0.87
CA PRO A 37 -14.45 8.29 1.53
C PRO A 37 -13.52 7.64 2.58
N SER A 38 -14.12 6.86 3.49
CA SER A 38 -13.36 6.14 4.52
C SER A 38 -12.41 5.09 3.93
N ASP A 39 -11.20 5.01 4.46
CA ASP A 39 -10.21 3.94 4.21
C ASP A 39 -10.58 2.58 4.80
N LYS A 40 -11.54 2.53 5.73
CA LYS A 40 -11.84 1.33 6.54
C LYS A 40 -12.06 0.06 5.71
N PRO A 41 -12.85 0.04 4.61
CA PRO A 41 -13.09 -1.19 3.87
C PRO A 41 -11.82 -1.75 3.24
N VAL A 42 -11.01 -0.88 2.62
CA VAL A 42 -9.73 -1.26 2.02
C VAL A 42 -8.71 -1.69 3.07
N ILE A 43 -8.58 -0.94 4.16
CA ILE A 43 -7.62 -1.26 5.24
C ILE A 43 -8.01 -2.55 5.95
N SER A 44 -9.30 -2.79 6.20
CA SER A 44 -9.78 -4.05 6.79
C SER A 44 -9.43 -5.23 5.89
N PHE A 45 -9.68 -5.11 4.58
CA PHE A 45 -9.29 -6.11 3.62
C PHE A 45 -7.78 -6.37 3.61
N LEU A 46 -6.95 -5.32 3.63
CA LEU A 46 -5.48 -5.46 3.66
C LEU A 46 -5.00 -6.16 4.94
N LYS A 47 -5.61 -5.86 6.10
CA LYS A 47 -5.34 -6.54 7.38
C LYS A 47 -5.71 -8.02 7.31
N GLU A 48 -6.89 -8.35 6.77
CA GLU A 48 -7.30 -9.73 6.56
C GLU A 48 -6.40 -10.48 5.57
N PHE A 49 -6.05 -9.84 4.45
CA PHE A 49 -5.18 -10.41 3.43
C PHE A 49 -3.82 -10.76 4.02
N LYS A 50 -3.25 -9.85 4.83
CA LYS A 50 -1.99 -10.07 5.54
C LYS A 50 -2.08 -11.34 6.40
N ASN A 51 -3.13 -11.45 7.21
CA ASN A 51 -3.32 -12.57 8.13
C ASN A 51 -3.55 -13.90 7.37
N LYS A 52 -4.44 -13.90 6.38
CA LYS A 52 -4.77 -15.08 5.56
C LYS A 52 -3.59 -15.54 4.69
N SER A 53 -2.73 -14.61 4.27
CA SER A 53 -1.55 -14.92 3.45
C SER A 53 -0.30 -15.21 4.28
N GLN A 54 -0.39 -15.14 5.62
CA GLN A 54 0.69 -15.38 6.57
C GLN A 54 1.96 -14.56 6.28
N ILE A 55 1.81 -13.33 5.80
CA ILE A 55 2.95 -12.43 5.55
C ILE A 55 3.26 -11.60 6.81
N ARG A 56 4.54 -11.50 7.15
CA ARG A 56 5.01 -10.85 8.38
C ARG A 56 4.65 -9.37 8.45
N SER A 57 4.85 -8.67 7.33
CA SER A 57 4.55 -7.24 7.18
C SER A 57 3.99 -6.98 5.79
N LEU A 58 3.16 -5.94 5.70
CA LEU A 58 2.70 -5.37 4.44
C LEU A 58 3.00 -3.87 4.53
N GLU A 59 3.89 -3.38 3.67
CA GLU A 59 4.24 -1.97 3.65
C GLU A 59 3.10 -1.17 3.03
N ILE A 60 2.63 -0.16 3.76
CA ILE A 60 1.59 0.76 3.30
C ILE A 60 2.14 2.17 3.53
N LEU A 61 2.35 2.89 2.43
CA LEU A 61 2.73 4.30 2.46
C LEU A 61 1.50 5.14 2.13
N MET A 62 1.51 6.40 2.57
CA MET A 62 0.42 7.34 2.37
C MET A 62 1.00 8.68 1.91
N GLY A 63 0.64 9.10 0.70
CA GLY A 63 0.89 10.44 0.19
C GLY A 63 -0.31 11.35 0.49
N LYS A 64 -0.07 12.53 1.05
CA LYS A 64 -1.13 13.49 1.45
C LYS A 64 -1.00 14.81 0.71
N GLY A 65 -2.12 15.54 0.65
CA GLY A 65 -2.17 16.86 0.02
C GLY A 65 -2.38 16.75 -1.49
N MET A 66 -3.18 15.76 -1.92
CA MET A 66 -3.56 15.57 -3.33
C MET A 66 -4.70 16.51 -3.76
N GLY A 67 -5.33 17.21 -2.81
CA GLY A 67 -6.38 18.19 -3.08
C GLY A 67 -6.71 19.05 -1.86
N LYS A 68 -7.86 19.73 -1.92
CA LYS A 68 -8.27 20.75 -0.93
C LYS A 68 -9.07 20.20 0.23
N GLU A 69 -9.62 19.00 0.11
CA GLU A 69 -10.54 18.41 1.09
C GLU A 69 -9.91 17.25 1.88
N GLY A 70 -8.61 17.04 1.71
CA GLY A 70 -7.85 16.01 2.42
C GLY A 70 -7.67 14.71 1.63
N GLU A 71 -7.74 14.78 0.31
CA GLU A 71 -7.46 13.70 -0.62
C GLU A 71 -6.04 13.16 -0.43
N TYR A 72 -5.92 11.83 -0.53
CA TYR A 72 -4.68 11.12 -0.27
C TYR A 72 -4.61 9.85 -1.11
N THR A 73 -3.41 9.31 -1.22
CA THR A 73 -3.12 8.08 -1.96
C THR A 73 -2.40 7.10 -1.06
N LEU A 74 -2.83 5.84 -1.07
CA LEU A 74 -2.13 4.74 -0.43
C LEU A 74 -1.29 3.98 -1.45
N TYR A 75 -0.08 3.62 -1.06
CA TYR A 75 0.85 2.82 -1.85
C TYR A 75 1.13 1.51 -1.12
N ILE A 76 0.75 0.39 -1.72
CA ILE A 76 0.86 -0.94 -1.11
C ILE A 76 2.05 -1.68 -1.71
N GLY A 77 3.07 -1.97 -0.91
CA GLY A 77 4.27 -2.68 -1.36
C GLY A 77 3.96 -4.14 -1.74
N THR A 78 4.46 -4.60 -2.88
CA THR A 78 4.12 -5.94 -3.41
C THR A 78 5.31 -6.88 -3.65
N ASP A 79 6.54 -6.45 -3.44
CA ASP A 79 7.72 -7.23 -3.84
C ASP A 79 7.90 -8.52 -3.05
N TYR A 80 7.45 -8.52 -1.80
CA TYR A 80 7.48 -9.69 -0.93
C TYR A 80 6.36 -10.71 -1.20
N LEU A 81 5.45 -10.40 -2.14
CA LEU A 81 4.34 -11.28 -2.46
C LEU A 81 4.72 -12.21 -3.61
N THR A 82 4.41 -13.49 -3.45
CA THR A 82 4.40 -14.42 -4.58
C THR A 82 3.42 -13.95 -5.65
N LYS A 83 3.62 -14.38 -6.91
CA LYS A 83 2.71 -14.07 -8.03
C LYS A 83 1.24 -14.37 -7.70
N ASN A 84 0.98 -15.50 -7.03
CA ASN A 84 -0.36 -15.90 -6.60
C ASN A 84 -0.93 -15.03 -5.48
N GLN A 85 -0.09 -14.60 -4.52
CA GLN A 85 -0.51 -13.63 -3.49
C GLN A 85 -0.81 -12.26 -4.11
N LYS A 86 0.04 -11.77 -5.02
CA LYS A 86 -0.18 -10.50 -5.73
C LYS A 86 -1.48 -10.51 -6.54
N SER A 87 -1.75 -11.59 -7.28
CA SER A 87 -3.02 -11.75 -8.01
C SER A 87 -4.24 -11.75 -7.09
N ARG A 88 -4.18 -12.48 -5.96
CA ARG A 88 -5.26 -12.48 -4.96
C ARG A 88 -5.45 -11.12 -4.29
N LEU A 89 -4.36 -10.40 -4.01
CA LEU A 89 -4.40 -9.05 -3.47
C LEU A 89 -5.13 -8.11 -4.42
N ILE A 90 -4.72 -8.08 -5.70
CA ILE A 90 -5.33 -7.23 -6.73
C ILE A 90 -6.82 -7.52 -6.85
N ARG A 91 -7.20 -8.81 -7.01
CA ARG A 91 -8.62 -9.20 -7.11
C ARG A 91 -9.43 -8.77 -5.89
N GLY A 92 -8.88 -8.95 -4.69
CA GLY A 92 -9.57 -8.56 -3.46
C GLY A 92 -9.68 -7.05 -3.28
N LEU A 93 -8.66 -6.28 -3.67
CA LEU A 93 -8.71 -4.81 -3.71
C LEU A 93 -9.79 -4.33 -4.67
N THR A 94 -9.81 -4.84 -5.90
CA THR A 94 -10.82 -4.51 -6.90
C THR A 94 -12.23 -4.77 -6.36
N ALA A 95 -12.45 -5.92 -5.73
CA ALA A 95 -13.74 -6.26 -5.14
C ALA A 95 -14.13 -5.34 -3.96
N ALA A 96 -13.21 -5.11 -3.02
CA ALA A 96 -13.46 -4.26 -1.85
C ALA A 96 -13.78 -2.82 -2.25
N ILE A 97 -13.03 -2.26 -3.21
CA ILE A 97 -13.19 -0.90 -3.71
C ILE A 97 -14.48 -0.75 -4.52
N SER A 98 -14.76 -1.69 -5.44
CA SER A 98 -16.01 -1.69 -6.20
C SER A 98 -17.22 -1.76 -5.26
N ASN A 99 -17.18 -2.65 -4.28
CA ASN A 99 -18.24 -2.78 -3.29
C ASN A 99 -18.42 -1.49 -2.45
N GLN A 100 -17.32 -0.85 -2.05
CA GLN A 100 -17.37 0.41 -1.31
C GLN A 100 -17.97 1.55 -2.15
N ASN A 101 -17.53 1.72 -3.40
CA ASN A 101 -18.01 2.79 -4.27
C ASN A 101 -19.49 2.60 -4.66
N ASN A 102 -19.92 1.36 -4.87
CA ASN A 102 -21.30 1.04 -5.27
C ASN A 102 -22.30 1.15 -4.12
N ASN A 103 -21.87 0.92 -2.87
CA ASN A 103 -22.72 0.98 -1.68
C ASN A 103 -22.59 2.29 -0.89
N LYS A 104 -22.14 3.37 -1.54
CA LYS A 104 -22.05 4.68 -0.87
C LYS A 104 -23.45 5.22 -0.53
N LYS A 105 -23.59 5.74 0.68
CA LYS A 105 -24.88 6.27 1.20
C LYS A 105 -25.39 7.49 0.44
N SER A 106 -24.49 8.24 -0.21
CA SER A 106 -24.80 9.47 -0.93
C SER A 106 -23.81 9.66 -2.07
N GLN A 107 -24.27 10.30 -3.14
CA GLN A 107 -23.43 10.71 -4.26
C GLN A 107 -22.41 11.82 -3.89
N SER A 108 -22.66 12.55 -2.80
CA SER A 108 -21.73 13.56 -2.27
C SER A 108 -20.47 12.96 -1.65
N ILE A 109 -20.47 11.65 -1.34
CA ILE A 109 -19.29 10.94 -0.87
C ILE A 109 -18.38 10.68 -2.08
N GLY A 110 -17.09 11.00 -1.90
CA GLY A 110 -16.06 10.74 -2.89
C GLY A 110 -15.85 9.27 -3.25
N ASN A 111 -14.93 9.00 -4.16
CA ASN A 111 -14.68 7.65 -4.67
C ASN A 111 -13.25 7.20 -4.35
N VAL A 112 -13.09 5.88 -4.24
CA VAL A 112 -11.78 5.23 -4.19
C VAL A 112 -11.42 4.74 -5.60
N PHE A 113 -10.24 5.09 -6.07
CA PHE A 113 -9.74 4.75 -7.40
C PHE A 113 -8.61 3.73 -7.28
N PHE A 114 -8.68 2.68 -8.09
CA PHE A 114 -7.65 1.65 -8.16
C PHE A 114 -7.56 1.12 -9.58
N ASP A 115 -6.38 1.27 -10.18
CA ASP A 115 -6.04 0.64 -11.44
C ASP A 115 -5.09 -0.54 -11.16
N SER A 116 -5.57 -1.75 -11.43
CA SER A 116 -4.80 -2.98 -11.21
C SER A 116 -3.57 -3.13 -12.11
N THR A 117 -3.49 -2.35 -13.19
CA THR A 117 -2.40 -2.40 -14.16
C THR A 117 -1.29 -1.39 -13.85
N THR A 118 -1.63 -0.34 -13.08
CA THR A 118 -0.67 0.67 -12.67
C THR A 118 0.21 0.15 -11.53
N VAL A 119 1.52 0.22 -11.74
CA VAL A 119 2.54 -0.09 -10.74
C VAL A 119 3.43 1.13 -10.58
N VAL A 120 3.50 1.64 -9.36
CA VAL A 120 4.33 2.79 -9.00
C VAL A 120 5.67 2.29 -8.48
N SER A 121 6.76 2.80 -9.04
CA SER A 121 8.11 2.45 -8.59
C SER A 121 8.52 3.27 -7.36
N GLN A 122 9.47 2.76 -6.57
CA GLN A 122 10.04 3.51 -5.47
C GLN A 122 10.68 4.84 -5.91
N SER A 123 11.21 4.92 -7.13
CA SER A 123 11.72 6.16 -7.70
C SER A 123 10.63 7.21 -7.88
N ASP A 124 9.44 6.81 -8.31
CA ASP A 124 8.30 7.72 -8.51
C ASP A 124 7.83 8.32 -7.18
N LEU A 125 7.90 7.52 -6.11
CA LEU A 125 7.52 7.93 -4.76
C LEU A 125 8.39 9.06 -4.19
N LYS A 126 9.61 9.28 -4.70
CA LYS A 126 10.48 10.39 -4.24
C LYS A 126 9.87 11.76 -4.53
N ASN A 127 9.03 11.84 -5.55
CA ASN A 127 8.38 13.08 -5.98
C ASN A 127 7.01 13.28 -5.30
N VAL A 128 6.52 12.27 -4.56
CA VAL A 128 5.23 12.35 -3.87
C VAL A 128 5.37 13.22 -2.63
N LYS A 129 4.55 14.27 -2.55
CA LYS A 129 4.51 15.18 -1.40
C LYS A 129 3.97 14.47 -0.16
N ASN A 130 4.55 14.78 1.00
CA ASN A 130 4.09 14.33 2.31
C ASN A 130 3.93 12.80 2.43
N LEU A 131 4.85 12.05 1.82
CA LEU A 131 4.86 10.59 1.89
C LEU A 131 5.23 10.12 3.29
N THR A 132 4.35 9.36 3.92
CA THR A 132 4.53 8.83 5.28
C THR A 132 4.16 7.37 5.36
N ILE A 133 4.66 6.65 6.37
CA ILE A 133 4.21 5.29 6.67
C ILE A 133 2.79 5.37 7.25
N TYR A 134 1.87 4.56 6.74
CA TYR A 134 0.53 4.44 7.30
C TYR A 134 0.58 3.67 8.63
N LYS A 135 0.11 4.28 9.73
CA LYS A 135 0.30 3.77 11.11
C LYS A 135 -1.01 3.44 11.87
N LYS A 136 -2.12 3.15 11.19
CA LYS A 136 -3.47 3.07 11.80
C LYS A 136 -4.08 1.66 11.89
#